data_AF-A0A960RR36-F1
#
_entry.id   AF-A0A960RR36-F1
#
_cell.length_a   1.000
_cell.length_b   1.000
_cell.length_c   1.000
_cell.angle_alpha   90.00
_cell.angle_beta   90.00
_cell.angle_gamma   90.00
#
_symmetry.space_group_name_H-M   'P 1'
#
loop_
_entity.id
_entity.type
_entity.pdbx_description
1 polymer ?
#
loop_
_entity_poly.entity_id
_entity_poly.type
_entity_poly.pdbx_seq_one_letter_code
_entity_poly.pdbx_strand_id
1 'polypeptide(L)'
;MELDGIIEKDPKGKYWIVEIASLELMTQGKNRKNALDMIQDAVLELVESYFGKTARKAFKLSLSEDGSDGFGLSCNNDKLLLSLALRRQREVSGLTIREVASNLGSKSPNAYSQYEKGTINISLDKYESLLHAANPQTTCAIRLG
;
A
#
# COMPACT_ATOMS: atom_id res chain seq x y z
N MET A 1 7.53 9.34 5.34
CA MET A 1 7.25 7.91 5.48
C MET A 1 7.21 7.31 4.09
N GLU A 2 7.80 6.14 3.90
CA GLU A 2 7.83 5.45 2.61
C GLU A 2 7.33 4.01 2.76
N LEU A 3 6.54 3.55 1.79
CA LEU A 3 6.28 2.12 1.61
C LEU A 3 7.46 1.51 0.87
N ASP A 4 7.98 0.41 1.39
CA ASP A 4 9.05 -0.35 0.76
C ASP A 4 8.56 -1.02 -0.53
N GLY A 5 9.38 -0.95 -1.56
CA GLY A 5 9.18 -1.64 -2.82
C GLY A 5 10.46 -2.27 -3.37
N ILE A 6 10.28 -3.32 -4.15
CA ILE A 6 11.36 -4.07 -4.80
C ILE A 6 11.25 -3.85 -6.31
N ILE A 7 12.40 -3.75 -6.97
CA ILE A 7 12.47 -3.67 -8.42
C ILE A 7 13.64 -4.50 -8.94
N GLU A 8 13.35 -5.46 -9.80
CA GLU A 8 14.34 -6.39 -10.34
C GLU A 8 14.14 -6.65 -11.82
N LYS A 9 15.21 -7.03 -12.50
CA LYS A 9 15.13 -7.47 -13.90
C LYS A 9 14.78 -8.95 -13.93
N ASP A 10 13.72 -9.31 -14.66
CA ASP A 10 13.34 -10.72 -14.86
C ASP A 10 14.54 -11.50 -15.44
N PRO A 11 15.08 -12.50 -14.70
CA PRO A 11 16.25 -13.26 -15.14
C PRO A 11 16.03 -14.02 -16.46
N LYS A 12 14.79 -14.36 -16.78
CA LYS A 12 14.40 -15.13 -17.97
C LYS A 12 13.72 -14.28 -19.04
N GLY A 13 13.52 -12.99 -18.76
CA GLY A 13 12.68 -12.11 -19.57
C GLY A 13 13.37 -10.85 -20.07
N LYS A 14 12.55 -9.99 -20.66
CA LYS A 14 12.94 -8.67 -21.19
C LYS A 14 12.37 -7.52 -20.38
N TYR A 15 11.76 -7.82 -19.23
CA TYR A 15 11.02 -6.86 -18.42
C TYR A 15 11.69 -6.64 -17.07
N TRP A 16 11.37 -5.51 -16.47
CA TRP A 16 11.63 -5.19 -15.08
C TRP A 16 10.33 -5.38 -14.32
N ILE A 17 10.40 -6.14 -13.23
CA ILE A 17 9.31 -6.40 -12.31
C ILE A 17 9.44 -5.40 -11.17
N VAL A 18 8.32 -4.83 -10.73
CA VAL A 18 8.28 -3.88 -9.64
C VAL A 18 7.10 -4.20 -8.73
N GLU A 19 7.35 -4.20 -7.43
CA GLU A 19 6.40 -4.69 -6.43
C GLU A 19 6.36 -3.78 -5.21
N ILE A 20 5.17 -3.61 -4.63
CA ILE A 20 4.95 -3.00 -3.31
C ILE A 20 4.11 -3.98 -2.51
N ALA A 21 4.77 -4.81 -1.70
CA ALA A 21 4.12 -5.90 -0.95
C ALA A 21 2.99 -5.39 -0.05
N SER A 22 3.19 -4.24 0.61
CA SER A 22 2.17 -3.62 1.48
C SER A 22 0.88 -3.25 0.75
N LEU A 23 0.90 -3.09 -0.57
CA LEU A 23 -0.27 -2.84 -1.41
C LEU A 23 -0.76 -4.08 -2.16
N GLU A 24 -0.06 -5.22 -2.04
CA GLU A 24 -0.27 -6.42 -2.87
C GLU A 24 -0.40 -6.03 -4.34
N LEU A 25 0.61 -5.30 -4.81
CA LEU A 25 0.63 -4.67 -6.12
C LEU A 25 1.95 -4.96 -6.83
N MET A 26 1.83 -5.48 -8.05
CA MET A 26 2.94 -5.77 -8.94
C MET A 26 2.62 -5.24 -10.34
N THR A 27 3.61 -4.65 -10.99
CA THR A 27 3.56 -4.29 -12.41
C THR A 27 4.88 -4.66 -13.09
N GLN A 28 4.96 -4.43 -14.39
CA GLN A 28 6.19 -4.64 -15.15
C GLN A 28 6.38 -3.61 -16.25
N GLY A 29 7.64 -3.32 -16.58
CA GLY A 29 8.03 -2.38 -17.63
C GLY A 29 9.16 -2.89 -18.51
N LYS A 30 9.35 -2.31 -19.69
CA LYS A 30 10.44 -2.70 -20.62
C LYS A 30 11.83 -2.29 -20.14
N ASN A 31 11.89 -1.34 -19.22
CA ASN A 31 13.10 -0.86 -18.57
C ASN A 31 12.75 -0.41 -17.14
N ARG A 32 13.77 -0.21 -16.30
CA ARG A 32 13.61 0.15 -14.88
C ARG A 32 12.70 1.37 -14.68
N LYS A 33 12.97 2.47 -15.39
CA LYS A 33 12.16 3.69 -15.34
C LYS A 33 10.70 3.42 -15.70
N ASN A 34 10.46 2.69 -16.79
CA ASN A 34 9.11 2.37 -17.22
C ASN A 34 8.37 1.49 -16.20
N ALA A 35 9.04 0.55 -15.53
CA ALA A 35 8.42 -0.21 -14.45
C ALA A 35 8.01 0.70 -13.29
N LEU A 36 8.90 1.60 -12.85
CA LEU A 36 8.58 2.59 -11.81
C LEU A 36 7.40 3.51 -12.21
N ASP A 37 7.36 3.97 -13.45
CA ASP A 37 6.23 4.77 -13.96
C ASP A 37 4.92 3.93 -13.87
N MET A 38 4.96 2.64 -14.20
CA MET A 38 3.80 1.74 -14.14
C MET A 38 3.30 1.47 -12.72
N ILE A 39 4.18 1.30 -11.73
CA ILE A 39 3.74 1.08 -10.35
C ILE A 39 3.08 2.35 -9.79
N GLN A 40 3.60 3.54 -10.11
CA GLN A 40 2.98 4.80 -9.69
C GLN A 40 1.58 4.96 -10.28
N ASP A 41 1.42 4.70 -11.58
CA ASP A 41 0.11 4.74 -12.24
C ASP A 41 -0.86 3.74 -11.60
N ALA A 42 -0.42 2.51 -11.35
CA ALA A 42 -1.24 1.50 -10.72
C ALA A 42 -1.69 1.90 -9.30
N VAL A 43 -0.82 2.53 -8.49
CA VAL A 43 -1.22 3.07 -7.19
C VAL A 43 -2.25 4.19 -7.34
N LEU A 44 -2.09 5.08 -8.32
CA LEU A 44 -3.07 6.16 -8.57
C LEU A 44 -4.43 5.61 -9.00
N GLU A 45 -4.47 4.55 -9.81
CA GLU A 45 -5.70 3.86 -10.21
C GLU A 45 -6.40 3.21 -9.01
N LEU A 46 -5.63 2.58 -8.10
CA LEU A 46 -6.21 2.07 -6.84
C LEU A 46 -6.78 3.21 -5.99
N VAL A 47 -6.08 4.34 -5.89
CA VAL A 47 -6.59 5.50 -5.15
C VAL A 47 -7.90 6.02 -5.76
N GLU A 48 -7.98 6.12 -7.08
CA GLU A 48 -9.23 6.50 -7.75
C GLU A 48 -10.34 5.48 -7.50
N SER A 49 -10.05 4.18 -7.63
CA SER A 49 -11.04 3.11 -7.46
C SER A 49 -11.64 3.09 -6.05
N TYR A 50 -10.81 3.27 -5.02
CA TYR A 50 -11.27 3.16 -3.63
C TYR A 50 -11.74 4.48 -3.00
N PHE A 51 -11.18 5.63 -3.43
CA PHE A 51 -11.41 6.93 -2.78
C PHE A 51 -11.95 8.00 -3.74
N GLY A 52 -12.08 7.67 -5.03
CA GLY A 52 -12.68 8.51 -6.05
C GLY A 52 -11.74 9.51 -6.73
N LYS A 53 -12.20 10.06 -7.85
CA LYS A 53 -11.45 10.98 -8.73
C LYS A 53 -10.90 12.21 -8.01
N THR A 54 -11.62 12.75 -7.04
CA THR A 54 -11.17 13.92 -6.28
C THR A 54 -9.96 13.59 -5.42
N ALA A 55 -9.96 12.43 -4.74
CA ALA A 55 -8.83 11.96 -3.95
C ALA A 55 -7.61 11.74 -4.87
N ARG A 56 -7.78 11.04 -5.99
CA ARG A 56 -6.72 10.83 -6.99
C ARG A 56 -6.11 12.15 -7.46
N LYS A 57 -6.91 13.16 -7.81
CA LYS A 57 -6.41 14.46 -8.29
C LYS A 57 -5.54 15.19 -7.26
N ALA A 58 -5.84 15.04 -5.97
CA ALA A 58 -5.10 15.67 -4.89
C ALA A 58 -3.89 14.84 -4.42
N PHE A 59 -3.85 13.56 -4.75
CA PHE A 59 -2.81 12.63 -4.31
C PHE A 59 -1.60 12.67 -5.25
N LYS A 60 -0.43 12.87 -4.66
CA LYS A 60 0.85 12.96 -5.38
C LYS A 60 1.82 11.95 -4.78
N LEU A 61 2.44 11.17 -5.65
CA LEU A 61 3.43 10.16 -5.31
C LEU A 61 4.83 10.67 -5.64
N SER A 62 5.80 10.21 -4.84
CA SER A 62 7.23 10.38 -5.07
C SER A 62 7.92 9.04 -4.87
N LEU A 63 9.01 8.83 -5.60
CA LEU A 63 9.86 7.65 -5.47
C LEU A 63 11.25 8.07 -5.02
N SER A 64 11.82 7.32 -4.08
CA SER A 64 13.23 7.33 -3.71
C SER A 64 13.85 6.01 -4.17
N GLU A 65 15.03 6.03 -4.78
CA GLU A 65 15.74 4.79 -5.16
C GLU A 65 16.88 4.55 -4.17
N ASP A 66 16.91 3.37 -3.55
CA ASP A 66 17.98 2.89 -2.67
C ASP A 66 18.86 1.87 -3.40
N GLY A 67 19.70 2.36 -4.30
CA GLY A 67 20.68 1.52 -5.00
C GLY A 67 20.04 0.66 -6.09
N SER A 68 20.45 -0.61 -6.20
CA SER A 68 20.14 -1.45 -7.36
C SER A 68 18.71 -1.97 -7.37
N ASP A 69 18.22 -2.49 -6.24
CA ASP A 69 17.09 -3.43 -6.23
C ASP A 69 15.91 -3.00 -5.34
N GLY A 70 16.03 -1.87 -4.64
CA GLY A 70 14.98 -1.28 -3.81
C GLY A 70 14.44 0.04 -4.36
N PHE A 71 13.27 0.44 -3.87
CA PHE A 71 12.80 1.82 -3.88
C PHE A 71 11.86 2.12 -2.69
N GLY A 72 11.68 3.39 -2.34
CA GLY A 72 10.65 3.85 -1.43
C GLY A 72 9.54 4.62 -2.16
N LEU A 73 8.28 4.34 -1.85
CA LEU A 73 7.13 5.12 -2.30
C LEU A 73 6.64 6.05 -1.19
N SER A 74 6.78 7.36 -1.38
CA SER A 74 6.20 8.39 -0.51
C SER A 74 5.04 9.12 -1.18
N CYS A 75 4.29 9.90 -0.39
CA CYS A 75 3.18 10.70 -0.90
C CYS A 75 2.98 11.98 -0.10
N ASN A 76 2.08 12.84 -0.57
CA ASN A 76 1.67 14.05 0.15
C ASN A 76 0.53 13.83 1.17
N ASN A 77 0.05 12.59 1.35
CA ASN A 77 -1.09 12.26 2.20
C ASN A 77 -0.98 10.86 2.81
N ASP A 78 -0.12 10.72 3.81
CA ASP A 78 0.22 9.43 4.44
C ASP A 78 -1.01 8.66 4.93
N LYS A 79 -2.00 9.33 5.52
CA LYS A 79 -3.23 8.65 5.98
C LYS A 79 -3.98 7.95 4.84
N LEU A 80 -3.98 8.51 3.63
CA LEU A 80 -4.65 7.89 2.48
C LEU A 80 -3.87 6.68 2.00
N LEU A 81 -2.54 6.77 1.97
CA LEU A 81 -1.66 5.66 1.59
C LEU A 81 -1.75 4.49 2.57
N LEU A 82 -1.74 4.76 3.88
CA LEU A 82 -1.93 3.73 4.91
C LEU A 82 -3.34 3.11 4.85
N SER A 83 -4.37 3.94 4.60
CA SER A 83 -5.75 3.43 4.43
C SER A 83 -5.87 2.51 3.22
N LEU A 84 -5.20 2.85 2.12
CA LEU A 84 -5.11 2.01 0.93
C LEU A 84 -4.47 0.66 1.26
N ALA A 85 -3.31 0.67 1.93
CA ALA A 85 -2.61 -0.54 2.31
C ALA A 85 -3.46 -1.46 3.20
N LEU A 86 -4.09 -0.92 4.26
CA LEU A 86 -5.00 -1.70 5.12
C LEU A 86 -6.12 -2.36 4.32
N ARG A 87 -6.75 -1.60 3.42
CA ARG A 87 -7.83 -2.12 2.59
C ARG A 87 -7.37 -3.23 1.66
N ARG A 88 -6.24 -3.04 0.98
CA ARG A 88 -5.64 -4.06 0.10
C ARG A 88 -5.33 -5.34 0.85
N GLN A 89 -4.69 -5.23 2.01
CA GLN A 89 -4.27 -6.36 2.82
C GLN A 89 -5.44 -7.15 3.37
N ARG A 90 -6.51 -6.47 3.81
CA ARG A 90 -7.76 -7.13 4.19
C ARG A 90 -8.39 -7.86 3.02
N GLU A 91 -8.49 -7.21 1.86
CA GLU A 91 -9.11 -7.79 0.67
C GLU A 91 -8.36 -9.03 0.17
N VAL A 92 -7.02 -9.00 0.17
CA VAL A 92 -6.18 -10.16 -0.19
C VAL A 92 -6.30 -11.29 0.84
N SER A 93 -6.46 -10.96 2.12
CA SER A 93 -6.71 -11.97 3.17
C SER A 93 -8.13 -12.53 3.14
N GLY A 94 -9.00 -12.03 2.26
CA GLY A 94 -10.40 -12.47 2.16
C GLY A 94 -11.25 -12.13 3.38
N LEU A 95 -10.79 -11.24 4.27
CA LEU A 95 -11.46 -10.92 5.52
C LEU A 95 -12.51 -9.82 5.35
N THR A 96 -13.62 -9.99 6.06
CA THR A 96 -14.63 -8.95 6.24
C THR A 96 -14.20 -7.95 7.30
N ILE A 97 -14.77 -6.74 7.26
CA ILE A 97 -14.56 -5.72 8.30
C ILE A 97 -14.87 -6.25 9.71
N ARG A 98 -15.86 -7.14 9.86
CA ARG A 98 -16.26 -7.72 11.15
C ARG A 98 -15.23 -8.71 11.69
N GLU A 99 -14.64 -9.51 10.82
CA GLU A 99 -13.58 -10.44 11.19
C GLU A 99 -12.34 -9.67 11.63
N VAL A 100 -11.93 -8.64 10.86
CA VAL A 100 -10.80 -7.79 11.26
C VAL A 100 -11.07 -7.04 12.57
N ALA A 101 -12.29 -6.53 12.78
CA ALA A 101 -12.68 -5.94 14.06
C ALA A 101 -12.60 -6.95 15.21
N SER A 102 -13.00 -8.21 14.98
CA SER A 102 -12.88 -9.29 15.97
C SER A 102 -11.41 -9.64 16.26
N ASN A 103 -10.54 -9.63 15.25
CA ASN A 103 -9.09 -9.81 15.42
C ASN A 103 -8.47 -8.69 16.28
N LEU A 104 -9.06 -7.50 16.26
CA LEU A 104 -8.71 -6.38 17.16
C LEU A 104 -9.35 -6.49 18.55
N GLY A 105 -10.06 -7.58 18.86
CA GLY A 105 -10.79 -7.75 20.12
C GLY A 105 -12.04 -6.87 20.24
N SER A 106 -12.56 -6.32 19.15
CA SER A 106 -13.72 -5.43 19.15
C SER A 106 -14.96 -6.05 18.51
N LYS A 107 -16.11 -5.85 19.16
CA LYS A 107 -17.41 -6.21 18.59
C LYS A 107 -17.95 -5.18 17.60
N SER A 108 -17.34 -3.99 17.54
CA SER A 108 -17.78 -2.89 16.68
C SER A 108 -17.04 -2.92 15.35
N PRO A 109 -17.73 -3.03 14.19
CA PRO A 109 -17.10 -2.93 12.88
C PRO A 109 -16.35 -1.61 12.67
N ASN A 110 -16.77 -0.55 13.36
CA ASN A 110 -16.13 0.76 13.30
C ASN A 110 -14.74 0.79 13.93
N ALA A 111 -14.37 -0.19 14.76
CA ALA A 111 -13.01 -0.29 15.30
C ALA A 111 -11.95 -0.45 14.20
N TYR A 112 -12.36 -0.90 13.01
CA TYR A 112 -11.51 -1.05 11.84
C TYR A 112 -11.99 -0.20 10.65
N SER A 113 -13.28 -0.24 10.30
CA SER A 113 -13.80 0.35 9.04
C SER A 113 -13.50 1.83 8.84
N GLN A 114 -13.33 2.59 9.92
CA GLN A 114 -13.03 4.02 9.86
C GLN A 114 -11.63 4.30 9.31
N TYR A 115 -10.70 3.36 9.47
CA TYR A 115 -9.31 3.49 9.03
C TYR A 115 -9.13 3.17 7.55
N GLU A 116 -10.08 2.49 6.90
CA GLU A 116 -10.03 2.27 5.44
C GLU A 116 -10.58 3.45 4.63
N LYS A 117 -11.03 4.53 5.29
CA LYS A 117 -11.69 5.66 4.63
C LYS A 117 -10.72 6.76 4.14
N GLY A 118 -9.45 6.73 4.54
CA GLY A 118 -8.50 7.80 4.15
C GLY A 118 -8.67 9.12 4.89
N THR A 119 -9.53 9.18 5.92
CA THR A 119 -9.87 10.44 6.61
C THR A 119 -9.18 10.60 7.97
N ILE A 120 -8.82 9.49 8.61
CA ILE A 120 -8.27 9.44 9.96
C ILE A 120 -6.74 9.27 9.91
N ASN A 121 -6.01 10.07 10.69
CA ASN A 121 -4.58 9.88 10.88
C ASN A 121 -4.31 8.59 11.68
N ILE A 122 -3.31 7.82 11.27
CA ILE A 122 -2.97 6.53 11.86
C ILE A 122 -1.54 6.64 12.38
N SER A 123 -1.32 6.46 13.68
CA SER A 123 0.04 6.33 14.22
C SER A 123 0.66 5.01 13.75
N LEU A 124 1.99 4.91 13.77
CA LEU A 124 2.69 3.70 13.35
C LEU A 124 2.24 2.48 14.16
N ASP A 125 2.24 2.56 15.50
CA ASP A 125 1.78 1.47 16.38
C ASP A 125 0.35 1.03 16.08
N LYS A 126 -0.54 2.00 15.78
CA LYS A 126 -1.92 1.70 15.45
C LYS A 126 -2.02 1.07 14.07
N TYR A 127 -1.24 1.54 13.10
CA TYR A 127 -1.17 0.97 11.77
C TYR A 127 -0.70 -0.48 11.82
N GLU A 128 0.37 -0.79 12.55
CA GLU A 128 0.85 -2.16 12.74
C GLU A 128 -0.22 -3.06 13.35
N SER A 129 -0.92 -2.59 14.38
CA SER A 129 -2.03 -3.33 14.99
C SER A 129 -3.18 -3.60 14.02
N LEU A 130 -3.54 -2.60 13.21
CA LEU A 130 -4.60 -2.72 12.18
C LEU A 130 -4.18 -3.66 11.05
N LEU A 131 -2.92 -3.56 10.62
CA LEU A 131 -2.33 -4.36 9.56
C LEU A 131 -2.26 -5.83 9.97
N HIS A 132 -1.74 -6.13 11.16
CA HIS A 132 -1.69 -7.48 11.70
C HIS A 132 -3.10 -8.10 11.84
N ALA A 133 -4.10 -7.31 12.24
CA ALA A 133 -5.47 -7.78 12.31
C ALA A 133 -6.10 -8.03 10.92
N ALA A 134 -5.71 -7.25 9.92
CA ALA A 134 -6.21 -7.34 8.54
C ALA A 134 -5.53 -8.45 7.72
N ASN A 135 -4.23 -8.66 7.95
CA ASN A 135 -3.43 -9.72 7.36
C ASN A 135 -2.29 -10.11 8.34
N PRO A 136 -2.41 -11.21 9.08
CA PRO A 136 -1.35 -11.65 10.00
C PRO A 136 -0.06 -12.11 9.29
N GLN A 137 -0.11 -12.40 7.99
CA GLN A 137 1.03 -12.89 7.21
C GLN A 137 1.85 -11.77 6.57
N THR A 138 1.33 -10.53 6.54
CA THR A 138 2.09 -9.39 6.03
C THR A 138 2.94 -8.76 7.12
N THR A 139 4.14 -8.35 6.77
CA THR A 139 4.97 -7.48 7.61
C THR A 139 4.75 -6.01 7.26
N CYS A 140 4.88 -5.15 8.26
CA CYS A 140 4.87 -3.70 8.07
C CYS A 140 6.19 -3.27 7.40
N ALA A 141 6.17 -3.08 6.08
CA ALA A 141 7.33 -2.65 5.32
C ALA A 141 7.30 -1.11 5.13
N ILE A 142 7.42 -0.38 6.24
CA ILE A 142 7.52 1.08 6.26
C ILE A 142 8.98 1.48 6.52
N ARG A 143 9.50 2.39 5.69
CA ARG A 143 10.83 3.00 5.85
C ARG A 143 10.69 4.43 6.37
N LEU A 144 11.61 4.82 7.27
CA LEU A 144 11.80 6.21 7.67
C LEU A 144 12.83 6.82 6.70
N GLY A 145 12.32 7.56 5.71
CA GLY A 145 13.14 8.35 4.78
C GLY A 145 13.76 9.59 5.42
#